data_AF-A0A967YEX2-F1
#
_entry.id   AF-A0A967YEX2-F1
#
_cell.length_a   1.000
_cell.length_b   1.000
_cell.length_c   1.000
_cell.angle_alpha   90.00
_cell.angle_beta   90.00
_cell.angle_gamma   90.00
#
_symmetry.space_group_name_H-M   'P 1'
#
loop_
_entity.id
_entity.type
_entity.pdbx_description
1 polymer ?
#
loop_
_entity_poly.entity_id
_entity_poly.type
_entity_poly.pdbx_seq_one_letter_code
_entity_poly.pdbx_strand_id
1 'polypeptide(L)' 'LASSYAHFLIVGSPANALTFALGVYPDTNKRALEAIDFVKYGFGFFILSMLLLWVIGFLVVYPIVGF' A
#
# COMPACT_ATOMS: atom_id res chain seq x y z
N LEU A 1 6.58 -13.98 5.10
CA LEU A 1 6.60 -12.89 4.11
C LEU A 1 5.27 -12.15 4.16
N ALA A 2 5.18 -11.05 4.92
CA ALA A 2 4.13 -10.08 4.64
C ALA A 2 4.47 -9.51 3.26
N SER A 3 3.60 -9.72 2.26
CA SER A 3 3.81 -9.12 0.95
C SER A 3 3.90 -7.61 1.14
N SER A 4 5.06 -7.01 0.82
CA SER A 4 5.35 -5.58 0.98
C SER A 4 4.39 -4.67 0.20
N TYR A 5 3.50 -5.26 -0.60
CA TYR A 5 2.47 -4.62 -1.42
C TYR A 5 1.10 -4.53 -0.74
N ALA A 6 1.06 -4.50 0.59
CA ALA A 6 -0.14 -4.30 1.39
C ALA A 6 -0.65 -2.84 1.41
N HIS A 7 -0.71 -2.16 0.26
CA HIS A 7 -0.97 -0.72 0.23
C HIS A 7 -2.45 -0.38 0.43
N PHE A 8 -3.37 -1.27 0.03
CA PHE A 8 -4.81 -0.96 -0.06
C PHE A 8 -5.68 -1.57 1.05
N LEU A 9 -5.11 -2.44 1.92
CA LEU A 9 -5.85 -3.12 2.98
C LEU A 9 -5.35 -2.67 4.35
N ILE A 10 -6.30 -2.39 5.25
CA ILE A 10 -6.00 -2.14 6.68
C ILE A 10 -5.27 -3.35 7.29
N VAL A 11 -5.74 -4.56 7.02
CA VAL A 11 -5.16 -5.81 7.55
C VAL A 11 -4.05 -6.38 6.65
N GLY A 12 -3.58 -5.61 5.67
CA GLY A 12 -2.51 -6.06 4.78
C GLY A 12 -1.13 -6.08 5.46
N SER A 13 -0.92 -5.23 6.47
CA SER A 13 0.30 -5.20 7.26
C SER A 13 0.03 -4.76 8.71
N PRO A 14 0.88 -5.15 9.68
CA PRO A 14 0.76 -4.69 11.06
C PRO A 14 0.82 -3.16 11.20
N ALA A 15 1.57 -2.48 10.32
CA ALA A 15 1.70 -1.02 10.33
C ALA A 15 0.42 -0.30 9.88
N ASN A 16 -0.28 -0.82 8.87
CA ASN A 16 -1.58 -0.27 8.45
C ASN A 16 -2.67 -0.50 9.51
N ALA A 17 -2.65 -1.65 10.19
CA ALA A 17 -3.58 -1.93 11.27
C ALA A 17 -3.35 -1.00 12.48
N LEU A 18 -2.09 -0.71 12.81
CA LEU A 18 -1.73 0.20 13.90
C LEU A 18 -2.15 1.65 13.60
N THR A 19 -1.90 2.14 12.38
CA THR A 19 -2.31 3.48 11.97
C THR A 19 -3.83 3.64 11.94
N PHE A 20 -4.57 2.60 11.56
CA PHE A 20 -6.04 2.59 11.65
C PHE A 20 -6.55 2.59 13.10
N ALA A 21 -5.86 1.89 14.01
CA ALA A 21 -6.20 1.86 15.44
C ALA A 21 -5.88 3.18 16.16
N LEU A 22 -4.78 3.84 15.79
CA LEU A 22 -4.34 5.13 16.35
C LEU A 22 -4.98 6.34 15.66
N GLY A 23 -5.58 6.16 14.48
CA GLY A 23 -6.27 7.18 13.69
C GLY A 23 -7.63 7.57 14.28
N VAL A 24 -7.71 7.78 15.59
CA VAL A 24 -8.90 8.27 16.30
C VAL A 24 -8.49 9.54 17.04
N TYR A 25 -9.20 10.65 16.77
CA TYR A 25 -8.91 11.90 17.47
C TYR A 25 -9.30 11.77 18.95
N PRO A 26 -8.37 11.98 19.90
CA PRO A 26 -8.62 11.80 21.33
C PRO A 26 -9.69 12.76 21.85
N ASP A 27 -9.80 13.95 21.26
CA ASP A 27 -10.71 15.01 21.72
C ASP A 27 -12.14 14.87 21.20
N THR A 28 -12.34 14.26 20.02
CA THR A 28 -13.66 14.19 19.37
C THR A 28 -14.16 12.77 19.12
N ASN A 29 -13.37 11.74 19.41
CA ASN A 29 -13.65 10.33 19.13
C ASN A 29 -14.03 10.05 17.65
N LYS A 30 -13.75 10.98 16.75
CA LYS A 30 -13.96 10.82 15.31
C LYS A 30 -12.79 10.05 14.73
N ARG A 31 -13.10 9.10 13.85
CA ARG A 31 -12.08 8.38 13.07
C ARG A 31 -11.46 9.36 12.09
N ALA A 32 -10.14 9.49 12.15
CA ALA A 32 -9.34 10.31 11.23
C ALA A 32 -9.18 9.65 9.86
N LEU A 33 -9.29 8.32 9.81
CA LEU A 33 -9.23 7.53 8.58
C LEU A 33 -10.37 6.52 8.55
N GLU A 34 -11.14 6.52 7.47
CA GLU A 34 -12.09 5.44 7.20
C GLU A 34 -11.42 4.33 6.38
N ALA A 35 -11.99 3.13 6.45
CA ALA A 35 -11.49 1.99 5.69
C ALA A 35 -11.49 2.23 4.17
N ILE A 36 -12.43 3.05 3.69
CA ILE A 36 -12.55 3.42 2.29
C ILE A 36 -11.37 4.27 1.79
N ASP A 37 -10.76 5.07 2.66
CA ASP A 37 -9.62 5.92 2.31
C ASP A 37 -8.37 5.09 2.05
N PHE A 38 -8.15 4.04 2.86
CA PHE A 38 -7.07 3.07 2.63
C PHE A 38 -7.19 2.40 1.26
N VAL A 39 -8.41 2.09 0.82
CA VAL A 39 -8.63 1.51 -0.51
C VAL A 39 -8.40 2.56 -1.59
N LYS A 40 -8.95 3.77 -1.45
CA LYS A 40 -8.88 4.81 -2.48
C LYS A 40 -7.45 5.30 -2.74
N TYR A 41 -6.69 5.56 -1.69
CA TYR A 41 -5.30 6.00 -1.81
C TYR A 41 -4.34 4.83 -2.03
N GLY A 42 -4.58 3.72 -1.34
CA GLY A 42 -3.74 2.53 -1.42
C GLY A 42 -3.82 1.80 -2.76
N PHE A 43 -4.98 1.79 -3.42
CA PHE A 43 -5.14 1.18 -4.74
C PHE A 43 -4.41 1.97 -5.83
N GLY A 44 -4.46 3.30 -5.78
CA GLY A 44 -3.69 4.15 -6.71
C GLY A 44 -2.18 3.90 -6.58
N PHE A 45 -1.68 3.84 -5.34
CA PHE A 45 -0.27 3.56 -5.09
C PHE A 45 0.13 2.13 -5.46
N PHE A 46 -0.77 1.17 -5.31
CA PHE A 46 -0.57 -0.21 -5.74
C PHE A 46 -0.38 -0.30 -7.26
N ILE A 47 -1.24 0.33 -8.06
CA ILE A 47 -1.13 0.36 -9.53
C ILE A 47 0.20 1.00 -9.94
N LEU A 48 0.57 2.13 -9.32
CA LEU A 48 1.81 2.83 -9.64
C LEU A 48 3.05 1.97 -9.34
N SER A 49 3.04 1.29 -8.20
CA SER A 49 4.12 0.40 -7.79
C SER A 49 4.21 -0.84 -8.70
N MET A 50 3.07 -1.40 -9.11
CA MET A 50 3.05 -2.52 -10.04
C MET A 50 3.57 -2.14 -11.43
N LEU A 51 3.17 -0.97 -11.95
CA LEU A 51 3.70 -0.40 -13.18
C LEU A 51 5.21 -0.19 -13.10
N LEU A 52 5.69 0.40 -12.02
CA LEU A 52 7.12 0.63 -11.82
C LEU A 52 7.90 -0.70 -11.81
N LEU A 53 7.41 -1.69 -11.06
CA LEU A 53 8.08 -2.98 -10.91
C LEU A 53 8.09 -3.77 -12.23
N TRP A 54 7.01 -3.69 -13.01
CA TRP A 54 6.96 -4.30 -14.33
C TRP A 54 7.84 -3.58 -15.35
N VAL A 55 7.85 -2.24 -15.38
CA VAL A 55 8.72 -1.47 -16.28
C VAL A 55 10.19 -1.75 -15.96
N ILE A 56 10.58 -1.72 -14.70
CA ILE A 56 11.96 -2.02 -14.33
C ILE A 56 12.27 -3.50 -14.56
N GLY A 57 11.39 -4.41 -14.15
CA GLY A 57 11.61 -5.85 -14.26
C GLY A 57 11.70 -6.33 -15.72
N PHE A 58 10.75 -5.95 -16.56
CA PHE A 58 10.67 -6.43 -17.95
C PHE A 58 11.44 -5.57 -18.95
N LEU A 59 11.46 -4.24 -18.78
CA LEU A 59 12.09 -3.35 -19.77
C LEU A 59 13.56 -3.03 -19.46
N VAL A 60 13.99 -3.15 -18.19
CA VAL A 60 15.37 -2.81 -17.79
C VAL A 60 16.15 -4.05 -17.37
N VAL A 61 15.63 -4.83 -16.41
CA VAL A 61 16.35 -5.99 -15.86
C VAL A 61 16.39 -7.14 -16.86
N TYR A 62 15.27 -7.46 -17.50
CA TYR A 62 15.17 -8.54 -18.49
C TYR A 62 16.20 -8.45 -19.64
N PRO A 63 16.38 -7.29 -20.30
CA PRO A 63 17.40 -7.18 -21.35
C PRO A 63 18.85 -7.14 -20.83
N ILE A 64 19.08 -6.76 -19.56
CA ILE A 64 20.43 -6.67 -18.99
C ILE A 64 20.92 -8.03 -18.48
N VAL A 65 20.07 -8.75 -17.75
CA VAL A 65 20.45 -10.02 -17.14
C VAL A 65 20.37 -11.16 -18.15
N GLY A 66 19.46 -11.06 -19.13
CA GLY A 66 19.21 -12.12 -20.09
C GLY A 66 18.61 -13.35 -19.41
N PHE A 67 17.70 -14.03 -20.11
CA PHE A 67 17.33 -15.39 -19.76
C PHE A 67 17.66 -16.27 -20.97
#